data_AF-A0A956SB54-F1
#
_entry.id   AF-A0A956SB54-F1
#
_cell.length_a   1.000
_cell.length_b   1.000
_cell.length_c   1.000
_cell.angle_alpha   90.00
_cell.angle_beta   90.00
_cell.angle_gamma   90.00
#
_symmetry.space_group_name_H-M   'P 1'
#
loop_
_entity.id
_entity.type
_entity.pdbx_description
1 polymer ?
#
loop_
_entity_poly.entity_id
_entity_poly.type
_entity_poly.pdbx_seq_one_letter_code
_entity_poly.pdbx_strand_id
1 'polypeptide(L)' 'MAIKKYKPYTPSRRYMTTSDFSDITSSTPEKSLLEPLKKTGGRNHHGHVTSWHRGGGHKRAYRRIDFKRDKHG' A
#
# COMPACT_ATOMS: atom_id res chain seq x y z
N MET A 1 -15.24 0.97 8.71
CA MET A 1 -15.11 1.06 7.23
C MET A 1 -16.28 0.41 6.48
N ALA A 2 -17.03 1.20 5.74
CA ALA A 2 -18.03 0.75 4.76
C ALA A 2 -17.45 0.66 3.33
N ILE A 3 -18.13 -0.09 2.46
CA ILE A 3 -17.76 -0.22 1.04
C ILE A 3 -18.51 0.82 0.22
N LYS A 4 -17.78 1.70 -0.47
CA LYS A 4 -18.34 2.67 -1.42
C LYS A 4 -18.49 2.03 -2.80
N LYS A 5 -19.74 1.93 -3.26
CA LYS A 5 -20.08 1.57 -4.65
C LYS A 5 -20.24 2.84 -5.49
N TYR A 6 -19.82 2.80 -6.75
CA TYR A 6 -19.95 3.93 -7.68
C TYR A 6 -21.14 3.76 -8.63
N LYS A 7 -21.74 4.87 -9.07
CA LYS A 7 -22.69 4.84 -10.19
C LYS A 7 -21.97 4.35 -11.46
N PRO A 8 -22.57 3.48 -12.29
CA PRO A 8 -21.93 2.89 -13.46
C PRO A 8 -21.94 3.85 -14.67
N TYR A 9 -21.31 5.02 -14.54
CA TYR A 9 -21.26 6.03 -15.61
C TYR A 9 -20.15 5.77 -16.65
N THR A 10 -19.22 4.84 -16.37
CA THR A 10 -18.30 4.26 -17.35
C THR A 10 -18.25 2.73 -17.18
N PRO A 11 -17.90 1.95 -18.22
CA PRO A 11 -17.78 0.49 -18.12
C PRO A 11 -16.86 0.04 -16.99
N SER A 12 -15.71 0.69 -16.83
CA SER A 12 -14.71 0.35 -15.80
C SER A 12 -15.22 0.55 -14.37
N ARG A 13 -16.16 1.48 -14.15
CA ARG A 13 -16.71 1.77 -12.82
C ARG A 13 -17.86 0.88 -12.41
N ARG A 14 -18.41 0.04 -13.31
CA ARG A 14 -19.58 -0.81 -13.05
C ARG A 14 -19.40 -1.75 -11.85
N TYR A 15 -18.21 -2.35 -11.73
CA TYR A 15 -17.88 -3.30 -10.66
C TYR A 15 -16.84 -2.75 -9.68
N MET A 16 -16.38 -1.52 -9.88
CA MET A 16 -15.37 -0.91 -9.02
C MET A 16 -15.99 -0.54 -7.68
N THR A 17 -15.34 -0.97 -6.62
CA THR A 17 -15.67 -0.61 -5.24
C THR A 17 -14.41 -0.12 -4.53
N THR A 18 -14.56 0.84 -3.63
CA THR A 18 -13.45 1.33 -2.80
C THR A 18 -13.86 1.34 -1.34
N SER A 19 -12.89 1.32 -0.42
CA SER A 19 -13.14 1.62 0.99
C SER A 19 -13.55 3.10 1.16
N ASP A 20 -14.36 3.38 2.17
CA ASP A 20 -14.79 4.73 2.54
C ASP A 20 -13.77 5.51 3.39
N PHE A 21 -12.80 4.80 3.99
CA PHE A 21 -11.74 5.36 4.82
C PHE A 21 -12.24 6.17 6.04
N SER A 22 -13.43 5.85 6.57
CA SER A 22 -14.05 6.56 7.71
C SER A 22 -13.14 6.64 8.95
N ASP A 23 -12.31 5.62 9.15
CA ASP A 23 -11.49 5.47 10.36
C ASP A 23 -10.09 6.10 10.20
N ILE A 24 -9.77 6.63 9.01
CA ILE A 24 -8.49 7.30 8.75
C ILE A 24 -8.60 8.77 9.17
N THR A 25 -7.90 9.14 10.23
CA THR A 25 -7.95 10.49 10.81
C THR A 25 -6.97 11.47 10.17
N SER A 26 -5.86 10.99 9.60
CA SER A 26 -4.85 11.81 8.93
C SER A 26 -4.42 11.18 7.60
N SER A 27 -4.25 12.02 6.58
CA SER A 27 -3.75 11.64 5.27
C SER A 27 -2.22 11.71 5.17
N THR A 28 -1.56 12.42 6.07
CA THR A 28 -0.10 12.61 6.07
C THR A 28 0.56 11.71 7.11
N PRO A 29 1.59 10.95 6.72
CA PRO A 29 2.36 10.13 7.66
C PRO A 29 3.39 10.96 8.43
N GLU A 30 3.76 10.45 9.61
CA GLU A 30 4.82 11.02 10.45
C GLU A 30 6.19 10.87 9.78
N LYS A 31 6.89 11.99 9.54
CA LYS A 31 8.10 12.05 8.70
C LYS A 31 9.26 11.23 9.28
N SER A 32 9.40 11.22 10.61
CA SER A 32 10.48 10.52 11.32
C SER A 32 10.40 8.98 11.23
N LEU A 33 9.23 8.45 10.84
CA LEU A 33 8.97 7.01 10.73
C LEU A 33 8.91 6.52 9.27
N LEU A 34 9.32 7.36 8.31
CA LEU A 34 9.36 7.01 6.89
C LEU A 34 10.73 6.54 6.44
N GLU A 35 10.74 5.46 5.65
CA GLU A 35 11.95 4.90 5.05
C GLU A 35 11.74 4.63 3.55
N PRO A 36 12.78 4.72 2.71
CA PRO A 36 12.67 4.41 1.29
C PRO A 36 12.45 2.90 1.08
N LEU A 37 11.39 2.53 0.36
CA LEU A 37 11.12 1.13 -0.01
C LEU A 37 11.62 0.85 -1.44
N LYS A 38 12.75 0.16 -1.57
CA LYS A 38 13.26 -0.31 -2.87
C LYS A 38 12.39 -1.45 -3.41
N LYS A 39 11.94 -1.33 -4.65
CA LYS A 39 11.20 -2.40 -5.33
C LYS A 39 12.15 -3.38 -6.00
N THR A 40 11.87 -4.67 -5.86
CA THR A 40 12.64 -5.74 -6.52
C THR A 40 12.13 -6.06 -7.92
N GLY A 41 10.87 -5.71 -8.24
CA GLY A 41 10.24 -6.07 -9.52
C GLY A 41 10.15 -7.59 -9.74
N GLY A 42 10.11 -8.37 -8.65
CA GLY A 42 10.08 -9.84 -8.71
C GLY A 42 11.43 -10.50 -9.01
N ARG A 43 12.53 -9.74 -8.94
CA ARG A 43 13.88 -10.23 -9.23
C ARG A 43 14.70 -10.50 -7.96
N ASN A 44 15.57 -11.50 -8.02
CA ASN A 44 16.52 -11.82 -6.94
C ASN A 44 17.85 -11.06 -7.09
N HIS A 45 18.83 -11.36 -6.24
CA HIS A 45 20.16 -10.71 -6.25
C HIS A 45 21.00 -11.00 -7.51
N HIS A 46 20.74 -12.10 -8.21
CA HIS A 46 21.33 -12.40 -9.53
C HIS A 46 20.61 -11.69 -10.69
N GLY A 47 19.52 -10.97 -10.41
CA GLY A 47 18.71 -10.30 -11.43
C GLY A 47 17.74 -11.23 -12.18
N HIS A 48 17.60 -12.49 -11.77
CA HIS A 48 16.64 -13.42 -12.34
C HIS A 48 15.23 -13.17 -11.80
N VAL A 49 14.23 -13.32 -12.66
CA VAL A 49 12.82 -13.28 -12.25
C VAL A 49 12.52 -14.55 -11.45
N THR A 50 12.25 -14.40 -10.16
CA THR A 50 11.84 -15.49 -9.28
C THR A 50 10.36 -15.43 -8.93
N SER A 51 9.76 -14.24 -9.03
CA SER A 51 8.32 -14.02 -8.81
C SER A 51 7.72 -13.29 -9.99
N TRP A 52 6.82 -13.98 -10.70
CA TRP A 52 6.13 -13.47 -11.87
C TRP A 52 5.02 -12.47 -11.51
N HIS A 53 4.57 -11.70 -12.51
CA HIS A 53 3.50 -10.69 -12.38
C HIS A 53 3.76 -9.59 -11.33
N ARG A 54 5.03 -9.28 -11.06
CA ARG A 54 5.47 -8.20 -10.15
C ARG A 54 6.22 -7.12 -10.93
N GLY A 55 5.77 -5.86 -10.84
CA GLY A 55 6.43 -4.73 -11.49
C GLY A 55 5.47 -3.56 -11.74
N GLY A 56 5.98 -2.36 -12.04
CA GLY A 56 5.17 -1.23 -12.55
C GLY A 56 4.23 -0.50 -11.58
N GLY A 57 3.98 -1.00 -10.36
CA GLY A 57 3.06 -0.33 -9.43
C GLY A 57 3.55 1.06 -8.95
N HIS A 58 2.65 1.87 -8.37
CA HIS A 58 2.96 3.21 -7.81
C HIS A 58 4.04 3.19 -6.71
N LYS A 59 4.89 4.21 -6.62
CA LYS A 59 5.96 4.34 -5.59
C LYS A 59 5.36 4.39 -4.18
N ARG A 60 6.06 3.80 -3.20
CA ARG A 60 5.62 3.73 -1.80
C ARG A 60 6.81 4.02 -0.89
N ALA A 61 6.54 4.64 0.25
CA ALA A 61 7.48 4.71 1.37
C ALA A 61 7.11 3.62 2.38
N TYR A 62 8.12 3.03 3.02
CA TYR A 62 7.91 2.13 4.13
C TYR A 62 7.60 2.95 5.39
N ARG A 63 6.67 2.45 6.21
CA ARG A 63 6.36 3.02 7.52
C ARG A 63 6.91 2.07 8.57
N ARG A 64 7.77 2.57 9.46
CA ARG A 64 8.31 1.75 10.54
C ARG A 64 7.21 1.44 11.55
N ILE A 65 6.86 0.17 11.67
CA ILE A 65 5.85 -0.31 12.62
C ILE A 65 6.58 -0.98 13.79
N ASP A 66 6.22 -0.60 15.02
CA ASP A 66 6.70 -1.28 16.21
C ASP A 66 5.90 -2.57 16.42
N PHE A 67 6.42 -3.66 15.86
CA PHE A 67 5.84 -5.00 16.03
C PHE A 67 6.22 -5.67 17.35
N LYS A 68 7.32 -5.24 17.99
CA LYS A 68 7.82 -5.88 19.21
C LYS A 68 7.10 -5.38 20.45
N ARG A 69 6.90 -4.06 20.56
CA ARG A 69 6.21 -3.42 21.70
C ARG A 69 6.79 -3.80 23.08
N ASP A 70 8.08 -4.15 23.15
CA ASP A 70 8.78 -4.52 24.39
C ASP A 70 9.07 -3.32 25.32
N LYS A 71 8.63 -2.12 24.92
CA LYS A 71 8.76 -0.90 25.73
C LYS A 71 7.66 -0.92 26.79
N HIS A 72 8.00 -1.38 27.98
CA HIS A 72 7.20 -1.13 29.17
C HIS A 72 7.28 0.36 29.48
N GLY A 73 6.13 1.03 29.44
CA GLY A 73 5.97 2.38 29.99
C GLY A 73 5.97 2.33 31.50
#